data_AF-A0A914VRX9-F1
#
_entry.id   AF-A0A914VRX9-F1
#
_cell.length_a   1.000
_cell.length_b   1.000
_cell.length_c   1.000
_cell.angle_alpha   90.00
_cell.angle_beta   90.00
_cell.angle_gamma   90.00
#
_symmetry.space_group_name_H-M   'P 1'
#
loop_
_entity.id
_entity.type
_entity.pdbx_description
1 polymer ?
#
loop_
_entity_poly.entity_id
_entity_poly.type
_entity_poly.pdbx_seq_one_letter_code
_entity_poly.pdbx_strand_id
1 'polypeptide(L)'
;MGGNTSQPPPLPTNFPYFSLTFRIHDKIKLIDCDDQCLTLIQQVVAANWPRGIQSQRYDRGAFEIKFRGFPFSESGDKAEPLVSKRMCCALLLSLQTAGWELYVNSHLSQTTDLTTWFFQRNPALIGKQLPAEGGIICLGLSSSDKLQLINAPAFLHNELLQCVGTLLQTHEVHGSDFEVKMVGRPWSDSSFEEGVSARQLLLNIIRKLDSHNFRFYGTAKFKGTADCIFFEQDRNYVGGKTGFCMLSLNGEDRIRLIDCPQSVVETVGRYISQYWPDGIQDTRQHEHCVEYKLKGYPGRSDGDDAINSRFLITNILQSLVPVGWMVMGALVISYTPFDKAVFVLRSCAPTSIPHMCISPSRADLIQLINAPKDVHEAVASVIHSNWPHGVQREGTLLMAYEWKLSGKPWSSKSGNDYAMSRHLMTRLLNEMTRMGWHVICSADVSTDFIGRMSALIQDPIDVHSWYLARTGHVAQQPNMPCPSSAAGFGMAFASPPGTVPPPSYNEAMSEK
;
A
#
# COMPACT_ATOMS: atom_id res chain seq x y z
N MET A 1 31.06 -19.47 -17.69
CA MET A 1 30.54 -20.67 -17.00
C MET A 1 29.19 -20.30 -16.41
N GLY A 2 28.11 -20.58 -17.15
CA GLY A 2 26.74 -20.21 -16.78
C GLY A 2 26.04 -21.41 -16.14
N GLY A 3 25.80 -21.33 -14.83
CA GLY A 3 25.06 -22.33 -14.07
C GLY A 3 23.58 -22.00 -14.02
N ASN A 4 22.77 -22.95 -14.50
CA ASN A 4 21.31 -23.00 -14.41
C ASN A 4 20.80 -22.93 -12.96
N THR A 5 20.27 -21.79 -12.51
CA THR A 5 19.25 -21.80 -11.45
C THR A 5 18.14 -20.82 -11.81
N SER A 6 17.15 -21.34 -12.53
CA SER A 6 15.88 -20.69 -12.88
C SER A 6 14.82 -20.79 -11.76
N GLN A 7 15.24 -21.17 -10.55
CA GLN A 7 14.38 -21.29 -9.37
C GLN A 7 14.86 -20.34 -8.27
N PRO A 8 13.93 -19.75 -7.50
CA PRO A 8 14.29 -18.93 -6.35
C PRO A 8 15.02 -19.76 -5.28
N PRO A 9 15.80 -19.11 -4.40
CA PRO A 9 16.34 -19.76 -3.20
C PRO A 9 15.25 -20.49 -2.39
N PRO A 10 15.60 -21.59 -1.69
CA PRO A 10 14.63 -22.30 -0.86
C PRO A 10 14.07 -21.41 0.25
N LEU A 11 12.81 -21.65 0.63
CA LEU A 11 12.15 -20.95 1.73
C LEU A 11 12.87 -21.26 3.05
N PRO A 12 13.37 -20.25 3.79
CA PRO A 12 13.91 -20.45 5.12
C PRO A 12 12.85 -20.99 6.09
N THR A 13 13.28 -21.81 7.04
CA THR A 13 12.42 -22.27 8.13
C THR A 13 11.86 -21.10 8.91
N ASN A 14 10.55 -21.11 9.20
CA ASN A 14 9.83 -20.05 9.92
C ASN A 14 9.97 -18.66 9.28
N PHE A 15 10.10 -18.58 7.95
CA PHE A 15 10.18 -17.30 7.28
C PHE A 15 8.87 -16.49 7.49
N PRO A 16 8.95 -15.24 7.99
CA PRO A 16 7.77 -14.54 8.49
C PRO A 16 6.99 -13.78 7.42
N TYR A 17 7.27 -13.98 6.14
CA TYR A 17 6.59 -13.29 5.05
C TYR A 17 6.18 -14.24 3.94
N PHE A 18 5.04 -13.95 3.31
CA PHE A 18 4.69 -14.50 2.01
C PHE A 18 4.01 -13.43 1.15
N SER A 19 3.86 -13.70 -0.14
CA SER A 19 3.09 -12.84 -1.04
C SER A 19 2.03 -13.59 -1.83
N LEU A 20 0.92 -12.89 -2.10
CA LEU A 20 -0.21 -13.34 -2.91
C LEU A 20 -0.48 -12.27 -3.97
N THR A 21 -0.38 -12.64 -5.25
CA THR A 21 -0.64 -11.72 -6.36
C THR A 21 -1.87 -12.14 -7.15
N PHE A 22 -2.74 -11.19 -7.43
CA PHE A 22 -3.88 -11.34 -8.34
C PHE A 22 -3.42 -11.10 -9.78
N ARG A 23 -3.81 -12.00 -10.70
CA ARG A 23 -3.47 -11.88 -12.13
C ARG A 23 -4.71 -11.97 -12.99
N ILE A 24 -4.74 -11.15 -14.03
CA ILE A 24 -5.83 -11.22 -14.99
C ILE A 24 -5.78 -12.56 -15.75
N HIS A 25 -6.91 -13.18 -16.06
CA HIS A 25 -8.28 -12.81 -15.64
C HIS A 25 -8.77 -13.62 -14.44
N ASP A 26 -8.04 -14.67 -14.07
CA ASP A 26 -8.58 -15.80 -13.30
C ASP A 26 -7.54 -16.55 -12.48
N LYS A 27 -6.50 -15.87 -11.96
CA LYS A 27 -5.44 -16.53 -11.20
C LYS A 27 -5.01 -15.76 -9.98
N ILE A 28 -4.58 -16.50 -8.96
CA ILE A 28 -3.69 -16.00 -7.91
C ILE A 28 -2.38 -16.79 -7.92
N LYS A 29 -1.27 -16.12 -7.61
CA LYS A 29 0.05 -16.74 -7.43
C LYS A 29 0.57 -16.46 -6.02
N LEU A 30 1.09 -17.50 -5.37
CA LEU A 30 1.62 -17.48 -4.01
C LEU A 30 3.12 -17.75 -4.03
N ILE A 31 3.88 -16.95 -3.28
CA ILE A 31 5.35 -17.03 -3.17
C ILE A 31 5.73 -16.95 -1.70
N ASP A 32 6.69 -17.79 -1.30
CA ASP A 32 7.12 -17.97 0.09
C ASP A 32 5.97 -18.38 1.05
N CYS A 33 4.91 -18.97 0.51
CA CYS A 33 3.75 -19.44 1.27
C CYS A 33 3.99 -20.88 1.74
N ASP A 34 3.92 -21.12 3.06
CA ASP A 34 4.03 -22.46 3.64
C ASP A 34 2.79 -23.33 3.40
N ASP A 35 2.90 -24.64 3.63
CA ASP A 35 1.82 -25.60 3.35
C ASP A 35 0.55 -25.36 4.17
N GLN A 36 0.69 -24.86 5.41
CA GLN A 36 -0.46 -24.57 6.29
C GLN A 36 -1.24 -23.36 5.75
N CYS A 37 -0.53 -22.29 5.40
CA CYS A 37 -1.07 -21.09 4.80
C CYS A 37 -1.70 -21.40 3.44
N LEU A 38 -1.04 -22.20 2.62
CA LEU A 38 -1.57 -22.63 1.33
C LEU A 38 -2.89 -23.40 1.47
N THR A 39 -2.93 -24.37 2.40
CA THR A 39 -4.14 -25.16 2.69
C THR A 39 -5.30 -24.25 3.11
N LEU A 40 -5.04 -23.28 3.99
CA LEU A 40 -6.03 -22.30 4.42
C LEU A 40 -6.58 -21.49 3.24
N ILE A 41 -5.70 -20.95 2.39
CA ILE A 41 -6.10 -20.16 1.21
C ILE A 41 -6.97 -21.01 0.27
N GLN A 42 -6.60 -22.28 0.03
CA GLN A 42 -7.38 -23.19 -0.81
C GLN A 42 -8.77 -23.45 -0.23
N GLN A 43 -8.88 -23.66 1.08
CA GLN A 43 -10.17 -23.86 1.77
C GLN A 43 -11.08 -22.64 1.64
N VAL A 44 -10.53 -21.44 1.87
CA VAL A 44 -11.30 -20.19 1.78
C VAL A 44 -11.77 -19.96 0.34
N VAL A 45 -10.90 -20.16 -0.65
CA VAL A 45 -11.26 -20.05 -2.07
C VAL A 45 -12.37 -21.05 -2.42
N ALA A 46 -12.25 -22.31 -2.01
CA ALA A 46 -13.25 -23.33 -2.30
C ALA A 46 -14.62 -23.00 -1.67
N ALA A 47 -14.63 -22.40 -0.49
CA ALA A 47 -15.86 -22.01 0.21
C ALA A 47 -16.52 -20.73 -0.36
N ASN A 48 -15.73 -19.80 -0.92
CA ASN A 48 -16.21 -18.47 -1.29
C ASN A 48 -16.25 -18.18 -2.79
N TRP A 49 -15.72 -19.07 -3.63
CA TRP A 49 -15.81 -18.97 -5.08
C TRP A 49 -16.71 -20.07 -5.67
N PRO A 50 -17.99 -19.79 -5.98
CA PRO A 50 -18.99 -20.80 -6.36
C PRO A 50 -18.63 -21.62 -7.60
N ARG A 51 -17.90 -21.03 -8.55
CA ARG A 51 -17.45 -21.74 -9.76
C ARG A 51 -16.30 -22.71 -9.47
N GLY A 52 -15.65 -22.60 -8.31
CA GLY A 52 -14.57 -23.48 -7.88
C GLY A 52 -13.25 -23.27 -8.64
N ILE A 53 -12.29 -24.12 -8.31
CA ILE A 53 -10.92 -24.05 -8.83
C ILE A 53 -10.83 -24.87 -10.13
N GLN A 54 -10.21 -24.30 -11.16
CA GLN A 54 -9.96 -24.96 -12.44
C GLN A 54 -8.72 -25.84 -12.38
N SER A 55 -7.61 -25.31 -11.86
CA SER A 55 -6.35 -26.04 -11.74
C SER A 55 -5.46 -25.42 -10.67
N GLN A 56 -4.56 -26.23 -10.11
CA GLN A 56 -3.54 -25.79 -9.17
C GLN A 56 -2.20 -26.43 -9.55
N ARG A 57 -1.11 -25.69 -9.44
CA ARG A 57 0.22 -26.20 -9.76
C ARG A 57 1.32 -25.33 -9.16
N TYR A 58 2.47 -25.94 -8.87
CA TYR A 58 3.72 -25.20 -8.76
C TYR A 58 4.25 -24.89 -10.16
N ASP A 59 4.49 -23.61 -10.42
CA ASP A 59 5.02 -23.09 -11.68
C ASP A 59 6.12 -22.08 -11.38
N ARG A 60 7.37 -22.43 -11.71
CA ARG A 60 8.53 -21.52 -11.72
C ARG A 60 8.72 -20.75 -10.40
N GLY A 61 8.65 -21.45 -9.26
CA GLY A 61 8.87 -20.85 -7.94
C GLY A 61 7.64 -20.18 -7.32
N ALA A 62 6.47 -20.29 -7.92
CA ALA A 62 5.20 -19.84 -7.35
C ALA A 62 4.15 -20.95 -7.38
N PHE A 63 3.28 -21.00 -6.38
CA PHE A 63 2.07 -21.82 -6.43
C PHE A 63 0.96 -21.03 -7.12
N GLU A 64 0.42 -21.55 -8.22
CA GLU A 64 -0.64 -20.93 -9.01
C GLU A 64 -1.97 -21.63 -8.72
N ILE A 65 -3.00 -20.85 -8.35
CA ILE A 65 -4.40 -21.28 -8.31
C ILE A 65 -5.12 -20.58 -9.46
N LYS A 66 -5.67 -21.36 -10.39
CA LYS A 66 -6.51 -20.88 -11.50
C LYS A 66 -7.97 -21.15 -11.18
N PHE A 67 -8.80 -20.13 -11.24
CA PHE A 67 -10.24 -20.19 -10.96
C PHE A 67 -11.02 -20.61 -12.22
N ARG A 68 -12.20 -21.22 -12.05
CA ARG A 68 -13.18 -21.29 -13.15
C ARG A 68 -13.92 -19.95 -13.23
N GLY A 69 -14.14 -19.43 -14.44
CA GLY A 69 -14.71 -18.08 -14.65
C GLY A 69 -13.64 -17.00 -14.68
N PHE A 70 -14.03 -15.73 -14.51
CA PHE A 70 -13.13 -14.59 -14.70
C PHE A 70 -13.20 -13.60 -13.52
N PRO A 71 -12.85 -14.04 -12.30
CA PRO A 71 -13.01 -13.25 -11.06
C PRO A 71 -12.32 -11.88 -11.11
N PHE A 72 -11.25 -11.75 -11.91
CA PHE A 72 -10.38 -10.57 -12.01
C PHE A 72 -10.43 -9.92 -13.41
N SER A 73 -11.51 -10.15 -14.17
CA SER A 73 -11.72 -9.47 -15.45
C SER A 73 -12.62 -8.24 -15.33
N GLU A 74 -12.40 -7.28 -16.23
CA GLU A 74 -13.25 -6.11 -16.45
C GLU A 74 -14.56 -6.45 -17.16
N SER A 75 -14.54 -7.40 -18.10
CA SER A 75 -15.65 -7.73 -19.01
C SER A 75 -16.41 -9.01 -18.63
N GLY A 76 -16.61 -9.24 -17.33
CA GLY A 76 -17.31 -10.42 -16.80
C GLY A 76 -18.80 -10.21 -16.52
N ASP A 77 -19.46 -11.29 -16.09
CA ASP A 77 -20.80 -11.25 -15.48
C ASP A 77 -20.82 -10.22 -14.32
N LYS A 78 -21.87 -9.40 -14.22
CA LYS A 78 -22.00 -8.35 -13.22
C LYS A 78 -21.96 -8.89 -11.78
N ALA A 79 -22.33 -10.15 -11.56
CA ALA A 79 -22.31 -10.76 -10.23
C ALA A 79 -20.90 -11.20 -9.78
N GLU A 80 -20.03 -11.65 -10.69
CA GLU A 80 -18.68 -12.11 -10.36
C GLU A 80 -17.81 -11.08 -9.61
N PRO A 81 -17.78 -9.76 -9.95
CA PRO A 81 -17.05 -8.76 -9.19
C PRO A 81 -17.36 -8.74 -7.69
N LEU A 82 -18.65 -8.83 -7.31
CA LEU A 82 -19.08 -8.79 -5.93
C LEU A 82 -18.61 -10.03 -5.18
N VAL A 83 -18.78 -11.20 -5.80
CA VAL A 83 -18.33 -12.48 -5.24
C VAL A 83 -16.81 -12.50 -5.05
N SER A 84 -16.03 -11.99 -6.01
CA SER A 84 -14.56 -11.88 -5.88
C SER A 84 -14.15 -11.00 -4.69
N LYS A 85 -14.80 -9.85 -4.51
CA LYS A 85 -14.52 -8.94 -3.39
C LYS A 85 -14.90 -9.55 -2.04
N ARG A 86 -16.02 -10.29 -1.96
CA ARG A 86 -16.42 -11.03 -0.76
C ARG A 86 -15.43 -12.16 -0.43
N MET A 87 -14.97 -12.90 -1.44
CA MET A 87 -13.91 -13.89 -1.27
C MET A 87 -12.62 -13.24 -0.73
N CYS A 88 -12.27 -12.05 -1.21
CA CYS A 88 -11.13 -11.28 -0.68
C CYS A 88 -11.31 -10.87 0.79
N CYS A 89 -12.49 -10.39 1.21
CA CYS A 89 -12.79 -10.16 2.62
C CYS A 89 -12.59 -11.42 3.46
N ALA A 90 -13.10 -12.57 3.00
CA ALA A 90 -12.96 -13.86 3.69
C ALA A 90 -11.50 -14.33 3.74
N LEU A 91 -10.71 -14.12 2.68
CA LEU A 91 -9.28 -14.43 2.64
C LEU A 91 -8.51 -13.63 3.66
N LEU A 92 -8.67 -12.30 3.66
CA LEU A 92 -8.00 -11.41 4.61
C LEU A 92 -8.37 -11.78 6.05
N LEU A 93 -9.65 -12.02 6.33
CA LEU A 93 -10.14 -12.38 7.65
C LEU A 93 -9.53 -13.71 8.11
N SER A 94 -9.60 -14.74 7.27
CA SER A 94 -9.11 -16.08 7.61
C SER A 94 -7.60 -16.07 7.84
N LEU A 95 -6.83 -15.40 6.98
CA LEU A 95 -5.40 -15.24 7.14
C LEU A 95 -5.08 -14.50 8.45
N GLN A 96 -5.78 -13.42 8.75
CA GLN A 96 -5.59 -12.67 9.98
C GLN A 96 -5.83 -13.53 11.23
N THR A 97 -6.93 -14.28 11.27
CA THR A 97 -7.24 -15.18 12.40
C THR A 97 -6.24 -16.33 12.55
N ALA A 98 -5.55 -16.69 11.46
CA ALA A 98 -4.45 -17.66 11.45
C ALA A 98 -3.08 -17.05 11.79
N GLY A 99 -3.02 -15.76 12.13
CA GLY A 99 -1.79 -15.06 12.49
C GLY A 99 -1.02 -14.49 11.31
N TRP A 100 -1.66 -14.23 10.17
CA TRP A 100 -1.07 -13.56 9.01
C TRP A 100 -1.74 -12.21 8.77
N GLU A 101 -1.01 -11.13 9.01
CA GLU A 101 -1.49 -9.77 8.81
C GLU A 101 -1.11 -9.25 7.43
N LEU A 102 -2.03 -8.57 6.75
CA LEU A 102 -1.70 -7.82 5.53
C LEU A 102 -0.70 -6.72 5.91
N TYR A 103 0.53 -6.84 5.38
CA TYR A 103 1.61 -5.91 5.69
C TYR A 103 1.64 -4.73 4.71
N VAL A 104 1.60 -5.02 3.40
CA VAL A 104 1.52 -3.99 2.36
C VAL A 104 0.91 -4.57 1.09
N ASN A 105 0.14 -3.76 0.37
CA ASN A 105 -0.28 -4.04 -1.00
C ASN A 105 0.57 -3.24 -2.00
N SER A 106 0.88 -3.81 -3.17
CA SER A 106 1.75 -3.16 -4.15
C SER A 106 1.44 -3.59 -5.58
N HIS A 107 1.49 -2.66 -6.53
CA HIS A 107 1.52 -2.98 -7.96
C HIS A 107 2.98 -3.10 -8.39
N LEU A 108 3.49 -4.33 -8.52
CA LEU A 108 4.89 -4.62 -8.86
C LEU A 108 5.06 -5.14 -10.29
N SER A 109 4.11 -4.82 -11.17
CA SER A 109 4.04 -5.36 -12.51
C SER A 109 3.58 -4.34 -13.51
N GLN A 110 4.22 -4.35 -14.68
CA GLN A 110 3.86 -3.44 -15.76
C GLN A 110 2.62 -3.88 -16.57
N THR A 111 2.20 -5.16 -16.53
CA THR A 111 1.23 -5.66 -17.54
C THR A 111 0.08 -6.50 -16.98
N THR A 112 0.32 -7.78 -16.70
CA THR A 112 -0.74 -8.78 -16.44
C THR A 112 -1.09 -9.00 -14.97
N ASP A 113 -0.34 -8.39 -14.05
CA ASP A 113 -0.66 -8.52 -12.64
C ASP A 113 -1.43 -7.28 -12.18
N LEU A 114 -2.35 -7.54 -11.28
CA LEU A 114 -3.05 -6.49 -10.56
C LEU A 114 -2.28 -6.28 -9.25
N THR A 115 -2.94 -6.30 -8.10
CA THR A 115 -2.27 -6.14 -6.80
C THR A 115 -1.49 -7.37 -6.36
N THR A 116 -0.34 -7.14 -5.74
CA THR A 116 0.36 -8.10 -4.87
C THR A 116 0.17 -7.70 -3.41
N TRP A 117 -0.38 -8.61 -2.61
CA TRP A 117 -0.41 -8.51 -1.16
C TRP A 117 0.79 -9.21 -0.55
N PHE A 118 1.47 -8.53 0.36
CA PHE A 118 2.50 -9.09 1.21
C PHE A 118 1.93 -9.26 2.60
N PHE A 119 2.11 -10.43 3.18
CA PHE A 119 1.65 -10.75 4.52
C PHE A 119 2.84 -10.95 5.44
N GLN A 120 2.69 -10.52 6.69
CA GLN A 120 3.64 -10.75 7.76
C GLN A 120 3.03 -11.68 8.81
N ARG A 121 3.84 -12.59 9.35
CA ARG A 121 3.45 -13.41 10.50
C ARG A 121 3.29 -12.52 11.73
N ASN A 122 2.10 -12.50 12.28
CA ASN A 122 1.76 -11.84 13.54
C ASN A 122 1.02 -12.83 14.47
N PRO A 123 1.75 -13.55 15.34
CA PRO A 123 1.15 -14.52 16.25
C PRO A 123 0.13 -13.94 17.24
N ALA A 124 0.19 -12.63 17.51
CA ALA A 124 -0.74 -11.97 18.42
C ALA A 124 -2.19 -11.93 17.88
N LEU A 125 -2.37 -12.19 16.58
CA LEU A 125 -3.69 -12.24 15.94
C LEU A 125 -4.32 -13.64 15.97
N ILE A 126 -3.56 -14.68 16.36
CA ILE A 126 -4.07 -16.05 16.38
C ILE A 126 -5.26 -16.14 17.33
N GLY A 127 -6.40 -16.59 16.81
CA GLY A 127 -7.64 -16.72 17.58
C GLY A 127 -8.35 -15.39 17.87
N LYS A 128 -7.91 -14.25 17.29
CA LYS A 128 -8.65 -12.99 17.33
C LYS A 128 -10.06 -13.23 16.77
N GLN A 129 -11.08 -13.00 17.60
CA GLN A 129 -12.48 -13.19 17.19
C GLN A 129 -13.00 -11.93 16.51
N LEU A 130 -12.95 -11.92 15.18
CA LEU A 130 -13.65 -10.96 14.34
C LEU A 130 -14.91 -11.62 13.77
N PRO A 131 -16.03 -10.88 13.66
CA PRO A 131 -17.24 -11.43 13.08
C PRO A 131 -17.01 -11.71 11.58
N ALA A 132 -17.60 -12.80 11.07
CA ALA A 132 -17.49 -13.13 9.65
C ALA A 132 -18.06 -12.01 8.76
N GLU A 133 -19.24 -11.51 9.14
CA GLU A 133 -19.83 -10.29 8.58
C GLU A 133 -19.33 -9.07 9.37
N GLY A 134 -18.82 -8.07 8.67
CA GLY A 134 -18.32 -6.84 9.28
C GLY A 134 -16.94 -6.93 9.92
N GLY A 135 -16.31 -8.10 10.03
CA GLY A 135 -14.94 -8.21 10.53
C GLY A 135 -13.94 -7.52 9.61
N ILE A 136 -14.01 -7.82 8.31
CA ILE A 136 -13.33 -7.08 7.25
C ILE A 136 -14.34 -6.71 6.17
N ILE A 137 -14.46 -5.42 5.90
CA ILE A 137 -15.37 -4.86 4.90
C ILE A 137 -14.58 -4.32 3.71
N CYS A 138 -15.23 -4.21 2.56
CA CYS A 138 -14.63 -3.66 1.35
C CYS A 138 -15.49 -2.49 0.83
N LEU A 139 -14.87 -1.32 0.69
CA LEU A 139 -15.38 -0.18 -0.06
C LEU A 139 -14.79 -0.23 -1.47
N GLY A 140 -15.61 -0.56 -2.46
CA GLY A 140 -15.23 -0.61 -3.87
C GLY A 140 -15.62 0.67 -4.60
N LEU A 141 -14.65 1.31 -5.25
CA LEU A 141 -14.91 2.33 -6.27
C LEU A 141 -15.26 1.60 -7.57
N SER A 142 -16.48 1.77 -8.08
CA SER A 142 -17.03 0.93 -9.16
C SER A 142 -17.60 1.79 -10.27
N SER A 143 -17.32 1.42 -11.52
CA SER A 143 -17.67 2.24 -12.69
C SER A 143 -17.20 3.71 -12.53
N SER A 144 -17.74 4.64 -13.32
CA SER A 144 -17.40 6.06 -13.16
C SER A 144 -18.11 6.73 -11.98
N ASP A 145 -19.18 6.13 -11.45
CA ASP A 145 -20.17 6.81 -10.62
C ASP A 145 -20.80 5.95 -9.51
N LYS A 146 -20.22 4.81 -9.16
CA LYS A 146 -20.77 3.92 -8.13
C LYS A 146 -19.83 3.66 -6.96
N LEU A 147 -20.41 3.45 -5.79
CA LEU A 147 -19.77 2.93 -4.60
C LEU A 147 -20.39 1.58 -4.25
N GLN A 148 -19.55 0.62 -3.89
CA GLN A 148 -19.97 -0.68 -3.39
C GLN A 148 -19.45 -0.86 -1.97
N LEU A 149 -20.30 -1.29 -1.07
CA LEU A 149 -19.95 -1.66 0.29
C LEU A 149 -20.26 -3.15 0.47
N ILE A 150 -19.24 -3.94 0.78
CA ILE A 150 -19.29 -5.40 0.72
C ILE A 150 -18.89 -5.97 2.07
N ASN A 151 -19.60 -7.03 2.48
CA ASN A 151 -19.45 -7.69 3.78
C ASN A 151 -19.68 -6.73 4.98
N ALA A 152 -20.42 -5.66 4.78
CA ALA A 152 -20.61 -4.62 5.78
C ALA A 152 -21.93 -4.80 6.53
N PRO A 153 -21.96 -4.48 7.85
CA PRO A 153 -23.21 -4.48 8.59
C PRO A 153 -24.19 -3.45 8.03
N ALA A 154 -25.49 -3.79 8.06
CA ALA A 154 -26.55 -2.98 7.46
C ALA A 154 -26.60 -1.51 7.94
N PHE A 155 -26.15 -1.21 9.17
CA PHE A 155 -26.13 0.17 9.66
C PHE A 155 -25.19 1.07 8.85
N LEU A 156 -24.09 0.52 8.29
CA LEU A 156 -23.16 1.28 7.46
C LEU A 156 -23.76 1.67 6.10
N HIS A 157 -24.84 1.02 5.66
CA HIS A 157 -25.54 1.42 4.44
C HIS A 157 -26.14 2.81 4.61
N ASN A 158 -26.77 3.07 5.76
CA ASN A 158 -27.34 4.38 6.08
C ASN A 158 -26.25 5.45 6.23
N GLU A 159 -25.12 5.09 6.82
CA GLU A 159 -23.97 6.00 6.95
C GLU A 159 -23.39 6.37 5.57
N LEU A 160 -23.28 5.40 4.65
CA LEU A 160 -22.84 5.67 3.28
C LEU A 160 -23.83 6.59 2.55
N LEU A 161 -25.13 6.36 2.70
CA LEU A 161 -26.17 7.22 2.11
C LEU A 161 -26.09 8.66 2.63
N GLN A 162 -25.83 8.84 3.93
CA GLN A 162 -25.61 10.17 4.51
C GLN A 162 -24.38 10.87 3.92
N CYS A 163 -23.27 10.15 3.76
CA CYS A 163 -22.05 10.70 3.14
C CYS A 163 -22.28 11.11 1.67
N VAL A 164 -23.01 10.29 0.90
CA VAL A 164 -23.31 10.57 -0.51
C VAL A 164 -24.28 11.75 -0.65
N GLY A 165 -25.25 11.87 0.26
CA GLY A 165 -26.14 13.03 0.35
C GLY A 165 -26.85 13.35 -0.97
N THR A 166 -26.71 14.59 -1.43
CA THR A 166 -27.38 15.10 -2.65
C THR A 166 -26.86 14.49 -3.95
N LEU A 167 -25.73 13.77 -3.92
CA LEU A 167 -25.21 13.07 -5.09
C LEU A 167 -25.98 11.76 -5.37
N LEU A 168 -26.82 11.28 -4.45
CA LEU A 168 -27.51 10.00 -4.59
C LEU A 168 -28.49 10.01 -5.77
N GLN A 169 -28.36 9.04 -6.69
CA GLN A 169 -29.36 8.75 -7.71
C GLN A 169 -30.23 7.55 -7.34
N THR A 170 -29.58 6.42 -7.07
CA THR A 170 -30.23 5.14 -6.75
C THR A 170 -29.34 4.34 -5.82
N HIS A 171 -29.91 3.38 -5.11
CA HIS A 171 -29.17 2.38 -4.35
C HIS A 171 -29.82 1.01 -4.50
N GLU A 172 -29.02 -0.04 -4.37
CA GLU A 172 -29.45 -1.43 -4.44
C GLU A 172 -28.83 -2.23 -3.29
N VAL A 173 -29.59 -3.18 -2.74
CA VAL A 173 -29.11 -4.11 -1.71
C VAL A 173 -29.14 -5.52 -2.30
N HIS A 174 -28.00 -6.19 -2.31
CA HIS A 174 -27.81 -7.55 -2.83
C HIS A 174 -27.30 -8.46 -1.71
N GLY A 175 -28.20 -8.91 -0.82
CA GLY A 175 -27.82 -9.64 0.39
C GLY A 175 -27.07 -8.74 1.38
N SER A 176 -25.82 -9.09 1.70
CA SER A 176 -24.91 -8.30 2.56
C SER A 176 -24.15 -7.20 1.81
N ASP A 177 -24.38 -7.04 0.51
CA ASP A 177 -23.68 -6.07 -0.33
C ASP A 177 -24.61 -4.91 -0.65
N PHE A 178 -24.06 -3.71 -0.66
CA PHE A 178 -24.79 -2.47 -0.90
C PHE A 178 -24.12 -1.67 -2.00
N GLU A 179 -24.88 -1.25 -3.00
CA GLU A 179 -24.37 -0.43 -4.09
C GLU A 179 -25.12 0.90 -4.14
N VAL A 180 -24.38 1.99 -4.28
CA VAL A 180 -24.91 3.35 -4.45
C VAL A 180 -24.44 3.88 -5.80
N LYS A 181 -25.37 4.43 -6.58
CA LYS A 181 -25.10 5.16 -7.83
C LYS A 181 -25.27 6.65 -7.59
N MET A 182 -24.31 7.43 -8.07
CA MET A 182 -24.23 8.87 -7.85
C MET A 182 -24.44 9.67 -9.14
N VAL A 183 -24.80 10.94 -9.00
CA VAL A 183 -24.79 11.93 -10.08
C VAL A 183 -23.35 12.26 -10.44
N GLY A 184 -23.10 12.43 -11.74
CA GLY A 184 -21.78 12.76 -12.27
C GLY A 184 -20.94 11.51 -12.53
N ARG A 185 -19.62 11.71 -12.49
CA ARG A 185 -18.57 10.71 -12.69
C ARG A 185 -17.39 10.97 -11.74
N PRO A 186 -17.60 10.90 -10.42
CA PRO A 186 -16.58 11.22 -9.41
C PRO A 186 -15.27 10.44 -9.55
N TRP A 187 -15.31 9.26 -10.18
CA TRP A 187 -14.14 8.40 -10.32
C TRP A 187 -13.40 8.56 -11.65
N SER A 188 -13.90 9.38 -12.60
CA SER A 188 -13.26 9.57 -13.91
C SER A 188 -12.44 10.87 -14.05
N ASP A 189 -12.25 11.62 -12.97
CA ASP A 189 -11.52 12.92 -12.93
C ASP A 189 -11.92 13.87 -14.08
N SER A 190 -13.23 14.06 -14.29
CA SER A 190 -13.76 14.82 -15.43
C SER A 190 -13.51 16.33 -15.33
N SER A 191 -13.40 16.87 -14.10
CA SER A 191 -13.09 18.27 -13.84
C SER A 191 -12.36 18.45 -12.52
N PHE A 192 -11.77 19.63 -12.31
CA PHE A 192 -11.14 20.00 -11.05
C PHE A 192 -12.12 19.88 -9.87
N GLU A 193 -13.31 20.47 -9.99
CA GLU A 193 -14.32 20.51 -8.92
C GLU A 193 -14.84 19.12 -8.58
N GLU A 194 -15.09 18.28 -9.59
CA GLU A 194 -15.55 16.91 -9.39
C GLU A 194 -14.46 16.03 -8.76
N GLY A 195 -13.20 16.19 -9.19
CA GLY A 195 -12.06 15.48 -8.61
C GLY A 195 -11.78 15.86 -7.14
N VAL A 196 -12.00 17.13 -6.77
CA VAL A 196 -11.94 17.59 -5.36
C VAL A 196 -13.11 17.00 -4.57
N SER A 197 -14.33 17.11 -5.09
CA SER A 197 -15.55 16.61 -4.42
C SER A 197 -15.50 15.10 -4.18
N ALA A 198 -14.99 14.33 -5.13
CA ALA A 198 -14.81 12.89 -5.01
C ALA A 198 -13.86 12.50 -3.87
N ARG A 199 -12.75 13.24 -3.70
CA ARG A 199 -11.78 13.04 -2.61
C ARG A 199 -12.36 13.45 -1.26
N GLN A 200 -13.14 14.52 -1.21
CA GLN A 200 -13.87 14.91 0.00
C GLN A 200 -14.92 13.87 0.41
N LEU A 201 -15.69 13.34 -0.55
CA LEU A 201 -16.64 12.25 -0.30
C LEU A 201 -15.91 11.03 0.29
N LEU A 202 -14.77 10.65 -0.30
CA LEU A 202 -13.99 9.52 0.22
C LEU A 202 -13.44 9.80 1.63
N LEU A 203 -12.93 11.00 1.91
CA LEU A 203 -12.53 11.42 3.26
C LEU A 203 -13.68 11.35 4.26
N ASN A 204 -14.87 11.78 3.87
CA ASN A 204 -16.06 11.73 4.72
C ASN A 204 -16.48 10.29 5.02
N ILE A 205 -16.40 9.39 4.04
CA ILE A 205 -16.64 7.95 4.25
C ILE A 205 -15.61 7.37 5.22
N ILE A 206 -14.31 7.69 5.04
CA ILE A 206 -13.23 7.24 5.95
C ILE A 206 -13.47 7.74 7.37
N ARG A 207 -13.76 9.03 7.56
CA ARG A 207 -14.11 9.61 8.88
C ARG A 207 -15.30 8.92 9.51
N LYS A 208 -16.29 8.54 8.69
CA LYS A 208 -17.49 7.89 9.20
C LYS A 208 -17.23 6.45 9.63
N LEU A 209 -16.51 5.68 8.81
CA LEU A 209 -16.05 4.34 9.16
C LEU A 209 -15.19 4.36 10.43
N ASP A 210 -14.29 5.34 10.54
CA ASP A 210 -13.47 5.59 11.72
C ASP A 210 -14.34 5.77 12.98
N SER A 211 -15.38 6.61 12.91
CA SER A 211 -16.32 6.80 14.04
C SER A 211 -17.09 5.55 14.46
N HIS A 212 -17.08 4.50 13.64
CA HIS A 212 -17.64 3.18 13.93
C HIS A 212 -16.58 2.10 14.19
N ASN A 213 -15.35 2.52 14.52
CA ASN A 213 -14.20 1.69 14.83
C ASN A 213 -13.74 0.76 13.68
N PHE A 214 -13.96 1.20 12.44
CA PHE A 214 -13.38 0.56 11.26
C PHE A 214 -12.07 1.24 10.90
N ARG A 215 -10.96 0.52 11.06
CA ARG A 215 -9.62 0.99 10.71
C ARG A 215 -9.27 0.61 9.28
N PHE A 216 -8.54 1.46 8.56
CA PHE A 216 -7.98 1.11 7.26
C PHE A 216 -7.08 -0.13 7.39
N TYR A 217 -7.28 -1.11 6.51
CA TYR A 217 -6.57 -2.38 6.53
C TYR A 217 -5.65 -2.57 5.31
N GLY A 218 -6.04 -2.04 4.15
CA GLY A 218 -5.22 -2.07 2.93
C GLY A 218 -6.04 -1.86 1.67
N THR A 219 -5.40 -1.90 0.50
CA THR A 219 -6.12 -1.82 -0.79
C THR A 219 -5.79 -2.96 -1.74
N ALA A 220 -6.64 -3.11 -2.75
CA ALA A 220 -6.31 -3.88 -3.94
C ALA A 220 -7.10 -3.43 -5.16
N LYS A 221 -6.41 -3.42 -6.28
CA LYS A 221 -6.95 -3.41 -7.63
C LYS A 221 -7.25 -4.85 -8.05
N PHE A 222 -8.52 -5.15 -8.31
CA PHE A 222 -8.97 -6.49 -8.74
C PHE A 222 -9.47 -6.54 -10.19
N LYS A 223 -9.72 -5.38 -10.77
CA LYS A 223 -10.14 -5.12 -12.14
C LYS A 223 -9.37 -3.87 -12.53
N GLY A 224 -9.01 -3.61 -13.79
CA GLY A 224 -8.15 -2.47 -14.15
C GLY A 224 -8.71 -1.06 -13.82
N THR A 225 -9.81 -1.03 -13.06
CA THR A 225 -10.48 0.07 -12.37
C THR A 225 -9.72 0.60 -11.15
N ALA A 226 -10.33 1.56 -10.46
CA ALA A 226 -9.87 2.09 -9.18
C ALA A 226 -9.78 1.02 -8.06
N ASP A 227 -9.06 1.35 -6.99
CA ASP A 227 -8.80 0.45 -5.86
C ASP A 227 -10.09 0.08 -5.10
N CYS A 228 -10.12 -1.16 -4.60
CA CYS A 228 -10.96 -1.57 -3.48
C CYS A 228 -10.22 -1.30 -2.17
N ILE A 229 -10.91 -0.69 -1.21
CA ILE A 229 -10.35 -0.26 0.06
C ILE A 229 -10.93 -1.15 1.16
N PHE A 230 -10.07 -1.82 1.91
CA PHE A 230 -10.45 -2.72 2.97
C PHE A 230 -10.35 -2.04 4.32
N PHE A 231 -11.34 -2.29 5.18
CA PHE A 231 -11.35 -1.84 6.56
C PHE A 231 -11.62 -3.02 7.48
N GLU A 232 -10.98 -3.02 8.64
CA GLU A 232 -11.16 -4.02 9.68
C GLU A 232 -11.92 -3.40 10.86
N GLN A 233 -12.89 -4.11 11.41
CA GLN A 233 -13.52 -3.73 12.67
C GLN A 233 -12.59 -4.04 13.84
N ASP A 234 -12.06 -3.00 14.49
CA ASP A 234 -11.21 -3.16 15.65
C ASP A 234 -11.93 -2.67 16.92
N ARG A 235 -12.34 -3.61 17.78
CA ARG A 235 -13.05 -3.28 19.03
C ARG A 235 -12.17 -2.57 20.06
N ASN A 236 -10.85 -2.68 19.93
CA ASN A 236 -9.89 -2.01 20.81
C ASN A 236 -9.51 -0.63 20.28
N TYR A 237 -9.89 -0.33 19.04
CA TYR A 237 -9.73 0.98 18.44
C TYR A 237 -10.92 1.87 18.83
N VAL A 238 -10.64 3.08 19.30
CA VAL A 238 -11.65 4.09 19.59
C VAL A 238 -11.53 5.17 18.53
N GLY A 239 -12.28 5.03 17.44
CA GLY A 239 -12.26 6.02 16.38
C GLY A 239 -13.13 7.24 16.68
N GLY A 240 -13.25 8.14 15.71
CA GLY A 240 -13.99 9.39 15.79
C GLY A 240 -13.21 10.58 16.35
N LYS A 241 -11.95 10.37 16.76
CA LYS A 241 -11.03 11.43 17.22
C LYS A 241 -9.88 11.72 16.26
N THR A 242 -9.70 10.87 15.25
CA THR A 242 -8.61 10.97 14.29
C THR A 242 -8.94 12.01 13.21
N GLY A 243 -8.05 12.99 13.02
CA GLY A 243 -8.14 13.91 11.90
C GLY A 243 -7.70 13.22 10.61
N PHE A 244 -8.37 13.49 9.49
CA PHE A 244 -8.00 12.97 8.18
C PHE A 244 -7.97 14.07 7.13
N CYS A 245 -6.97 14.00 6.24
CA CYS A 245 -6.85 14.85 5.05
C CYS A 245 -6.16 14.05 3.92
N MET A 246 -6.02 14.61 2.73
CA MET A 246 -5.37 13.92 1.60
C MET A 246 -4.32 14.79 0.91
N LEU A 247 -3.22 14.15 0.52
CA LEU A 247 -2.30 14.64 -0.50
C LEU A 247 -2.53 13.82 -1.77
N SER A 248 -2.91 14.46 -2.86
CA SER A 248 -3.22 13.82 -4.13
C SER A 248 -2.27 14.28 -5.22
N LEU A 249 -1.68 13.32 -5.94
CA LEU A 249 -0.91 13.56 -7.14
C LEU A 249 -1.85 13.51 -8.34
N ASN A 250 -1.97 14.63 -9.06
CA ASN A 250 -2.97 14.82 -10.11
C ASN A 250 -2.33 15.17 -11.44
N GLY A 251 -2.83 14.52 -12.51
CA GLY A 251 -2.28 14.70 -13.84
C GLY A 251 -0.77 14.48 -13.89
N GLU A 252 -0.07 15.30 -14.65
CA GLU A 252 1.37 15.15 -14.86
C GLU A 252 2.22 16.02 -13.91
N ASP A 253 1.62 17.01 -13.25
CA ASP A 253 2.36 18.12 -12.62
C ASP A 253 1.57 18.87 -11.52
N ARG A 254 0.59 18.24 -10.87
CA ARG A 254 -0.16 18.83 -9.75
C ARG A 254 -0.04 18.03 -8.46
N ILE A 255 0.05 18.76 -7.36
CA ILE A 255 -0.17 18.23 -6.00
C ILE A 255 -1.37 18.98 -5.41
N ARG A 256 -2.44 18.26 -5.08
CA ARG A 256 -3.63 18.79 -4.40
C ARG A 256 -3.65 18.36 -2.93
N LEU A 257 -3.98 19.29 -2.06
CA LEU A 257 -4.13 19.08 -0.62
C LEU A 257 -5.60 19.28 -0.25
N ILE A 258 -6.30 18.20 0.08
CA ILE A 258 -7.74 18.18 0.33
C ILE A 258 -8.02 18.11 1.83
N ASP A 259 -8.81 19.05 2.35
CA ASP A 259 -9.11 19.23 3.78
C ASP A 259 -7.84 19.27 4.67
N CYS A 260 -6.69 19.68 4.12
CA CYS A 260 -5.45 19.76 4.88
C CYS A 260 -5.42 21.02 5.76
N PRO A 261 -4.97 20.93 7.03
CA PRO A 261 -4.77 22.12 7.83
C PRO A 261 -3.61 22.97 7.27
N GLN A 262 -3.61 24.25 7.63
CA GLN A 262 -2.62 25.22 7.15
C GLN A 262 -1.16 24.78 7.39
N SER A 263 -0.87 24.12 8.51
CA SER A 263 0.48 23.60 8.81
C SER A 263 0.98 22.56 7.82
N VAL A 264 0.07 21.72 7.28
CA VAL A 264 0.37 20.73 6.23
C VAL A 264 0.59 21.45 4.90
N VAL A 265 -0.27 22.40 4.55
CA VAL A 265 -0.17 23.20 3.32
C VAL A 265 1.17 23.92 3.23
N GLU A 266 1.53 24.67 4.27
CA GLU A 266 2.80 25.40 4.34
C GLU A 266 4.00 24.48 4.30
N THR A 267 3.90 23.30 4.93
CA THR A 267 4.98 22.32 4.93
C THR A 267 5.21 21.72 3.56
N VAL A 268 4.15 21.31 2.89
CA VAL A 268 4.24 20.78 1.52
C VAL A 268 4.80 21.84 0.56
N GLY A 269 4.27 23.07 0.58
CA GLY A 269 4.76 24.15 -0.30
C GLY A 269 6.24 24.48 -0.10
N ARG A 270 6.72 24.47 1.15
CA ARG A 270 8.14 24.64 1.48
C ARG A 270 9.00 23.52 0.90
N TYR A 271 8.59 22.27 1.10
CA TYR A 271 9.36 21.11 0.65
C TYR A 271 9.36 20.95 -0.87
N ILE A 272 8.26 21.31 -1.55
CA ILE A 272 8.25 21.45 -3.01
C ILE A 272 9.30 22.47 -3.44
N SER A 273 9.30 23.67 -2.85
CA SER A 273 10.23 24.74 -3.23
C SER A 273 11.70 24.39 -2.96
N GLN A 274 11.94 23.53 -1.98
CA GLN A 274 13.29 23.11 -1.59
C GLN A 274 13.83 21.94 -2.42
N TYR A 275 12.97 20.98 -2.78
CA TYR A 275 13.40 19.69 -3.31
C TYR A 275 12.93 19.38 -4.73
N TRP A 276 12.01 20.18 -5.29
CA TRP A 276 11.68 20.12 -6.71
C TRP A 276 12.55 21.12 -7.48
N PRO A 277 13.47 20.68 -8.36
CA PRO A 277 14.45 21.57 -8.99
C PRO A 277 13.86 22.79 -9.69
N ASP A 278 12.73 22.62 -10.38
CA ASP A 278 12.09 23.71 -11.13
C ASP A 278 11.10 24.55 -10.30
N GLY A 279 10.78 24.07 -9.09
CA GLY A 279 9.88 24.70 -8.14
C GLY A 279 8.42 24.79 -8.57
N ILE A 280 7.68 25.66 -7.89
CA ILE A 280 6.25 25.91 -8.12
C ILE A 280 6.07 26.88 -9.29
N GLN A 281 5.14 26.56 -10.20
CA GLN A 281 4.70 27.41 -11.29
C GLN A 281 3.45 28.21 -10.93
N ASP A 282 2.47 27.60 -10.26
CA ASP A 282 1.21 28.24 -9.88
C ASP A 282 0.69 27.64 -8.56
N THR A 283 -0.07 28.43 -7.80
CA THR A 283 -0.73 27.98 -6.56
C THR A 283 -2.17 28.47 -6.58
N ARG A 284 -3.11 27.55 -6.42
CA ARG A 284 -4.54 27.85 -6.37
C ARG A 284 -5.11 27.43 -5.04
N GLN A 285 -5.97 28.28 -4.49
CA GLN A 285 -6.68 28.00 -3.25
C GLN A 285 -8.18 28.03 -3.51
N HIS A 286 -8.84 26.95 -3.11
CA HIS A 286 -10.28 26.76 -3.06
C HIS A 286 -10.64 26.39 -1.61
N GLU A 287 -11.92 26.50 -1.25
CA GLU A 287 -12.40 26.34 0.14
C GLU A 287 -11.83 25.12 0.85
N HIS A 288 -11.76 23.98 0.16
CA HIS A 288 -11.30 22.70 0.70
C HIS A 288 -10.06 22.13 0.03
N CYS A 289 -9.42 22.89 -0.86
CA CYS A 289 -8.31 22.40 -1.67
C CYS A 289 -7.26 23.47 -1.91
N VAL A 290 -6.00 23.15 -1.64
CA VAL A 290 -4.85 23.90 -2.17
C VAL A 290 -4.18 23.07 -3.24
N GLU A 291 -4.04 23.62 -4.44
CA GLU A 291 -3.36 22.97 -5.58
C GLU A 291 -2.04 23.70 -5.86
N TYR A 292 -0.94 22.94 -5.85
CA TYR A 292 0.35 23.37 -6.37
C TYR A 292 0.55 22.82 -7.77
N LYS A 293 0.80 23.71 -8.73
CA LYS A 293 1.31 23.37 -10.07
C LYS A 293 2.83 23.41 -10.04
N LEU A 294 3.44 22.29 -10.37
CA LEU A 294 4.89 22.17 -10.49
C LEU A 294 5.32 22.56 -11.91
N LYS A 295 6.52 23.14 -12.05
CA LYS A 295 7.15 23.25 -13.37
C LYS A 295 7.65 21.86 -13.80
N GLY A 296 7.57 21.55 -15.09
CA GLY A 296 7.92 20.22 -15.61
C GLY A 296 6.78 19.21 -15.42
N TYR A 297 7.11 17.91 -15.50
CA TYR A 297 6.12 16.81 -15.49
C TYR A 297 6.49 15.71 -14.48
N PRO A 298 6.58 16.01 -13.16
CA PRO A 298 7.01 15.05 -12.14
C PRO A 298 6.18 13.77 -12.10
N GLY A 299 4.87 13.86 -12.36
CA GLY A 299 3.97 12.70 -12.39
C GLY A 299 4.07 11.86 -13.66
N ARG A 300 4.79 12.33 -14.68
CA ARG A 300 5.05 11.61 -15.93
C ARG A 300 6.50 11.82 -16.35
N SER A 301 7.40 11.16 -15.63
CA SER A 301 8.82 11.26 -15.87
C SER A 301 9.53 9.91 -15.76
N ASP A 302 10.72 9.83 -16.34
CA ASP A 302 11.66 8.75 -16.18
C ASP A 302 13.05 9.31 -15.79
N GLY A 303 13.99 8.44 -15.44
CA GLY A 303 15.35 8.86 -15.11
C GLY A 303 15.42 9.84 -13.92
N ASP A 304 16.13 10.95 -14.11
CA ASP A 304 16.47 11.93 -13.06
C ASP A 304 15.23 12.56 -12.42
N ASP A 305 14.25 12.96 -13.23
CA ASP A 305 12.99 13.57 -12.76
C ASP A 305 12.14 12.58 -11.95
N ALA A 306 12.17 11.30 -12.30
CA ALA A 306 11.48 10.27 -11.54
C ALA A 306 12.14 10.03 -10.17
N ILE A 307 13.48 10.12 -10.10
CA ILE A 307 14.21 10.08 -8.83
C ILE A 307 13.89 11.32 -7.99
N ASN A 308 13.94 12.52 -8.58
CA ASN A 308 13.59 13.78 -7.90
C ASN A 308 12.15 13.75 -7.36
N SER A 309 11.20 13.21 -8.13
CA SER A 309 9.79 13.08 -7.72
C SER A 309 9.64 12.16 -6.51
N ARG A 310 10.27 10.98 -6.52
CA ARG A 310 10.24 10.04 -5.38
C ARG A 310 10.97 10.60 -4.17
N PHE A 311 12.06 11.32 -4.36
CA PHE A 311 12.78 12.02 -3.30
C PHE A 311 11.94 13.14 -2.67
N LEU A 312 11.26 13.94 -3.49
CA LEU A 312 10.33 14.96 -3.03
C LEU A 312 9.22 14.36 -2.16
N ILE A 313 8.54 13.32 -2.64
CA ILE A 313 7.48 12.66 -1.86
C ILE A 313 8.03 12.05 -0.57
N THR A 314 9.20 11.41 -0.61
CA THR A 314 9.85 10.86 0.60
C THR A 314 10.05 11.95 1.66
N ASN A 315 10.58 13.10 1.25
CA ASN A 315 10.84 14.22 2.16
C ASN A 315 9.55 14.92 2.62
N ILE A 316 8.53 15.03 1.76
CA ILE A 316 7.20 15.52 2.16
C ILE A 316 6.65 14.62 3.25
N LEU A 317 6.54 13.31 3.02
CA LEU A 317 5.99 12.37 4.01
C LEU A 317 6.76 12.43 5.34
N GLN A 318 8.09 12.50 5.29
CA GLN A 318 8.93 12.69 6.47
C GLN A 318 8.59 13.98 7.23
N SER A 319 8.44 15.09 6.52
CA SER A 319 8.22 16.42 7.08
C SER A 319 6.83 16.63 7.68
N LEU A 320 5.86 15.80 7.31
CA LEU A 320 4.50 15.86 7.85
C LEU A 320 4.45 15.35 9.30
N VAL A 321 5.31 14.38 9.65
CA VAL A 321 5.28 13.76 11.00
C VAL A 321 5.57 14.78 12.12
N PRO A 322 6.58 15.67 12.01
CA PRO A 322 6.82 16.71 13.00
C PRO A 322 5.70 17.75 13.13
N VAL A 323 4.83 17.88 12.13
CA VAL A 323 3.65 18.77 12.19
C VAL A 323 2.36 18.02 12.56
N GLY A 324 2.49 16.77 13.02
CA GLY A 324 1.40 15.96 13.56
C GLY A 324 0.57 15.23 12.52
N TRP A 325 1.13 14.92 11.35
CA TRP A 325 0.45 14.19 10.29
C TRP A 325 1.32 13.07 9.73
N MET A 326 0.73 11.90 9.51
CA MET A 326 1.41 10.76 8.92
C MET A 326 0.55 10.13 7.83
N VAL A 327 1.18 9.48 6.85
CA VAL A 327 0.47 8.68 5.85
C VAL A 327 -0.17 7.47 6.53
N MET A 328 -1.41 7.18 6.21
CA MET A 328 -2.12 5.96 6.60
C MET A 328 -2.04 4.90 5.50
N GLY A 329 -2.06 5.33 4.24
CA GLY A 329 -1.98 4.48 3.07
C GLY A 329 -2.04 5.31 1.78
N ALA A 330 -1.78 4.66 0.66
CA ALA A 330 -1.90 5.25 -0.67
C ALA A 330 -3.00 4.52 -1.46
N LEU A 331 -3.76 5.27 -2.24
CA LEU A 331 -4.91 4.81 -3.01
C LEU A 331 -4.77 5.23 -4.48
N VAL A 332 -5.33 4.43 -5.39
CA VAL A 332 -5.60 4.83 -6.77
C VAL A 332 -7.11 4.97 -6.96
N ILE A 333 -7.58 6.21 -7.13
CA ILE A 333 -9.02 6.55 -7.14
C ILE A 333 -9.58 6.64 -8.58
N SER A 334 -8.72 6.89 -9.56
CA SER A 334 -9.12 7.24 -10.92
C SER A 334 -8.81 6.14 -11.93
N TYR A 335 -9.58 6.15 -13.02
CA TYR A 335 -9.39 5.25 -14.18
C TYR A 335 -8.35 5.78 -15.18
N THR A 336 -7.85 7.00 -14.99
CA THR A 336 -6.92 7.61 -15.96
C THR A 336 -5.48 7.19 -15.66
N PRO A 337 -4.65 6.96 -16.69
CA PRO A 337 -3.23 6.64 -16.50
C PRO A 337 -2.41 7.83 -15.95
N PHE A 338 -2.99 9.03 -15.97
CA PHE A 338 -2.33 10.25 -15.54
C PHE A 338 -2.47 10.48 -14.04
N ASP A 339 -3.60 10.11 -13.44
CA ASP A 339 -3.76 10.20 -12.00
C ASP A 339 -2.86 9.19 -11.30
N LYS A 340 -2.15 9.70 -10.29
CA LYS A 340 -1.16 8.97 -9.51
C LYS A 340 -1.72 8.70 -8.11
N ALA A 341 -0.86 8.34 -7.18
CA ALA A 341 -1.26 8.01 -5.83
C ALA A 341 -1.97 9.17 -5.12
N VAL A 342 -3.00 8.81 -4.37
CA VAL A 342 -3.62 9.64 -3.34
C VAL A 342 -3.21 9.11 -1.98
N PHE A 343 -2.44 9.91 -1.24
CA PHE A 343 -2.02 9.61 0.12
C PHE A 343 -3.09 10.08 1.09
N VAL A 344 -3.70 9.13 1.80
CA VAL A 344 -4.57 9.47 2.93
C VAL A 344 -3.69 9.73 4.14
N LEU A 345 -3.82 10.92 4.70
CA LEU A 345 -3.08 11.35 5.87
C LEU A 345 -4.00 11.30 7.08
N ARG A 346 -3.41 10.98 8.23
CA ARG A 346 -4.09 11.00 9.51
C ARG A 346 -3.29 11.78 10.55
N SER A 347 -3.98 12.38 11.51
CA SER A 347 -3.34 13.08 12.62
C SER A 347 -2.54 12.09 13.48
N CYS A 348 -1.36 12.50 13.94
CA CYS A 348 -0.52 11.72 14.84
C CYS A 348 0.11 12.60 15.93
N ALA A 349 0.74 11.97 16.92
CA ALA A 349 1.62 12.70 17.82
C ALA A 349 2.80 13.29 17.03
N PRO A 350 3.09 14.60 17.14
CA PRO A 350 4.25 15.21 16.50
C PRO A 350 5.56 14.55 16.95
N THR A 351 6.33 14.02 16.00
CA THR A 351 7.62 13.37 16.25
C THR A 351 8.51 13.44 15.00
N SER A 352 9.78 13.05 15.12
CA SER A 352 10.70 12.96 13.99
C SER A 352 11.01 11.50 13.69
N ILE A 353 10.67 11.05 12.48
CA ILE A 353 10.87 9.67 12.04
C ILE A 353 11.61 9.71 10.69
N PRO A 354 12.80 9.08 10.57
CA PRO A 354 13.50 8.96 9.30
C PRO A 354 12.66 8.21 8.26
N HIS A 355 12.64 8.71 7.03
CA HIS A 355 11.98 8.06 5.90
C HIS A 355 12.96 7.77 4.76
N MET A 356 12.71 6.70 4.01
CA MET A 356 13.42 6.36 2.79
C MET A 356 12.47 5.72 1.77
N CYS A 357 12.96 5.48 0.56
CA CYS A 357 12.18 4.85 -0.50
C CYS A 357 12.98 3.73 -1.17
N ILE A 358 12.35 2.56 -1.33
CA ILE A 358 12.79 1.48 -2.21
C ILE A 358 11.92 1.55 -3.47
N SER A 359 12.53 1.85 -4.61
CA SER A 359 11.81 2.02 -5.87
C SER A 359 12.26 1.01 -6.91
N PRO A 360 11.48 -0.03 -7.18
CA PRO A 360 11.57 -0.75 -8.45
C PRO A 360 11.25 0.24 -9.59
N SER A 361 12.11 0.32 -10.59
CA SER A 361 11.94 1.25 -11.72
C SER A 361 12.34 0.61 -13.04
N ARG A 362 11.80 1.16 -14.12
CA ARG A 362 11.90 0.64 -15.49
C ARG A 362 11.58 -0.86 -15.51
N ALA A 363 12.20 -1.60 -16.42
CA ALA A 363 12.02 -3.04 -16.50
C ALA A 363 12.90 -3.83 -15.51
N ASP A 364 14.02 -3.24 -15.06
CA ASP A 364 15.12 -3.99 -14.44
C ASP A 364 15.96 -3.23 -13.41
N LEU A 365 15.47 -2.11 -12.86
CA LEU A 365 16.19 -1.33 -11.86
C LEU A 365 15.54 -1.43 -10.48
N ILE A 366 16.33 -1.41 -9.42
CA ILE A 366 15.85 -1.13 -8.07
C ILE A 366 16.70 -0.02 -7.49
N GLN A 367 16.06 0.98 -6.90
CA GLN A 367 16.70 2.19 -6.40
C GLN A 367 16.42 2.37 -4.92
N LEU A 368 17.44 2.74 -4.14
CA LEU A 368 17.30 3.28 -2.79
C LEU A 368 17.41 4.79 -2.83
N ILE A 369 16.41 5.48 -2.28
CA ILE A 369 16.33 6.93 -2.25
C ILE A 369 16.25 7.37 -0.78
N ASN A 370 17.05 8.36 -0.41
CA ASN A 370 17.13 8.89 0.96
C ASN A 370 17.48 7.83 2.04
N ALA A 371 18.18 6.75 1.66
CA ALA A 371 18.55 5.68 2.57
C ALA A 371 19.91 5.95 3.25
N PRO A 372 20.07 5.68 4.56
CA PRO A 372 21.35 5.78 5.25
C PRO A 372 22.29 4.64 4.82
N LYS A 373 23.61 4.87 4.89
CA LYS A 373 24.64 3.99 4.31
C LYS A 373 24.53 2.51 4.73
N ASP A 374 24.21 2.24 5.99
CA ASP A 374 24.03 0.87 6.51
C ASP A 374 22.90 0.11 5.79
N VAL A 375 21.83 0.81 5.39
CA VAL A 375 20.75 0.22 4.58
C VAL A 375 21.22 -0.12 3.16
N HIS A 376 22.13 0.66 2.57
CA HIS A 376 22.67 0.36 1.23
C HIS A 376 23.39 -0.99 1.24
N GLU A 377 24.26 -1.20 2.22
CA GLU A 377 25.04 -2.44 2.36
C GLU A 377 24.12 -3.65 2.61
N ALA A 378 23.09 -3.50 3.44
CA ALA A 378 22.12 -4.55 3.71
C ALA A 378 21.29 -4.92 2.47
N VAL A 379 20.78 -3.92 1.74
CA VAL A 379 19.98 -4.15 0.52
C VAL A 379 20.85 -4.75 -0.58
N ALA A 380 22.08 -4.29 -0.76
CA ALA A 380 23.04 -4.90 -1.70
C ALA A 380 23.22 -6.40 -1.39
N SER A 381 23.48 -6.73 -0.12
CA SER A 381 23.63 -8.13 0.32
C SER A 381 22.41 -8.99 0.01
N VAL A 382 21.20 -8.47 0.25
CA VAL A 382 19.95 -9.17 -0.08
C VAL A 382 19.81 -9.38 -1.59
N ILE A 383 20.05 -8.35 -2.41
CA ILE A 383 19.95 -8.42 -3.87
C ILE A 383 20.94 -9.45 -4.43
N HIS A 384 22.22 -9.37 -4.04
CA HIS A 384 23.26 -10.28 -4.53
C HIS A 384 23.00 -11.73 -4.13
N SER A 385 22.40 -11.96 -2.95
CA SER A 385 22.12 -13.31 -2.46
C SER A 385 20.82 -13.91 -3.01
N ASN A 386 19.86 -13.08 -3.43
CA ASN A 386 18.50 -13.51 -3.76
C ASN A 386 18.05 -13.20 -5.19
N TRP A 387 18.91 -12.59 -6.02
CA TRP A 387 18.66 -12.40 -7.45
C TRP A 387 19.58 -13.29 -8.31
N PRO A 388 19.16 -14.54 -8.64
CA PRO A 388 19.97 -15.52 -9.37
C PRO A 388 20.52 -15.06 -10.73
N HIS A 389 19.87 -14.11 -11.40
CA HIS A 389 20.37 -13.58 -12.67
C HIS A 389 21.56 -12.61 -12.49
N GLY A 390 21.82 -12.16 -11.26
CA GLY A 390 22.91 -11.25 -10.92
C GLY A 390 22.63 -9.79 -11.25
N VAL A 391 23.56 -8.93 -10.82
CA VAL A 391 23.53 -7.48 -11.02
C VAL A 391 24.44 -7.13 -12.20
N GLN A 392 23.92 -6.38 -13.18
CA GLN A 392 24.68 -5.92 -14.35
C GLN A 392 25.59 -4.73 -14.01
N ARG A 393 25.08 -3.80 -13.22
CA ARG A 393 25.80 -2.62 -12.70
C ARG A 393 25.09 -2.09 -11.46
N GLU A 394 25.84 -1.39 -10.63
CA GLU A 394 25.32 -0.64 -9.50
C GLU A 394 26.07 0.68 -9.34
N GLY A 395 25.46 1.65 -8.69
CA GLY A 395 26.12 2.92 -8.39
C GLY A 395 25.17 4.04 -7.98
N THR A 396 25.77 5.15 -7.55
CA THR A 396 25.03 6.35 -7.16
C THR A 396 24.63 7.15 -8.39
N LEU A 397 23.34 7.50 -8.48
CA LEU A 397 22.80 8.45 -9.45
C LEU A 397 21.98 9.48 -8.68
N LEU A 398 22.44 10.74 -8.68
CA LEU A 398 21.85 11.83 -7.91
C LEU A 398 21.69 11.46 -6.41
N MET A 399 20.46 11.51 -5.87
CA MET A 399 20.12 11.15 -4.50
C MET A 399 19.75 9.65 -4.32
N ALA A 400 19.96 8.84 -5.35
CA ALA A 400 19.64 7.41 -5.35
C ALA A 400 20.90 6.54 -5.47
N TYR A 401 20.82 5.34 -4.90
CA TYR A 401 21.72 4.24 -5.25
C TYR A 401 20.93 3.19 -6.01
N GLU A 402 21.41 2.82 -7.20
CA GLU A 402 20.69 1.97 -8.15
C GLU A 402 21.41 0.65 -8.35
N TRP A 403 20.65 -0.44 -8.43
CA TRP A 403 21.08 -1.73 -8.97
C TRP A 403 20.32 -2.01 -10.26
N LYS A 404 21.06 -2.26 -11.35
CA LYS A 404 20.52 -2.80 -12.59
C LYS A 404 20.59 -4.31 -12.56
N LEU A 405 19.44 -4.94 -12.46
CA LEU A 405 19.29 -6.39 -12.38
C LEU A 405 19.37 -7.00 -13.77
N SER A 406 19.99 -8.17 -13.91
CA SER A 406 19.90 -8.97 -15.14
C SER A 406 18.49 -9.54 -15.29
N GLY A 407 17.88 -9.38 -16.47
CA GLY A 407 16.50 -9.82 -16.74
C GLY A 407 15.51 -8.65 -16.74
N LYS A 408 14.22 -8.96 -16.54
CA LYS A 408 13.12 -7.99 -16.47
C LYS A 408 12.22 -8.29 -15.25
N PRO A 409 12.71 -8.12 -14.01
CA PRO A 409 12.00 -8.43 -12.76
C PRO A 409 10.60 -7.82 -12.64
N TRP A 410 10.41 -6.64 -13.22
CA TRP A 410 9.17 -5.86 -13.07
C TRP A 410 8.19 -6.07 -14.24
N SER A 411 8.60 -6.86 -15.24
CA SER A 411 7.72 -7.27 -16.33
C SER A 411 7.06 -8.59 -16.01
N SER A 412 5.73 -8.68 -16.11
CA SER A 412 5.02 -9.96 -15.97
C SER A 412 4.98 -10.82 -17.23
N LYS A 413 5.60 -10.35 -18.33
CA LYS A 413 5.78 -11.12 -19.57
C LYS A 413 6.94 -12.12 -19.46
N SER A 414 7.92 -11.89 -18.58
CA SER A 414 9.05 -12.79 -18.30
C SER A 414 8.67 -13.78 -17.18
N GLY A 415 8.34 -15.01 -17.57
CA GLY A 415 7.72 -15.99 -16.68
C GLY A 415 8.46 -16.28 -15.35
N ASN A 416 9.78 -16.43 -15.35
CA ASN A 416 10.55 -16.72 -14.13
C ASN A 416 10.82 -15.46 -13.29
N ASP A 417 11.19 -14.37 -13.94
CA ASP A 417 11.55 -13.10 -13.32
C ASP A 417 10.44 -12.56 -12.42
N TYR A 418 9.17 -12.81 -12.79
CA TYR A 418 8.00 -12.52 -11.97
C TYR A 418 8.10 -13.14 -10.55
N ALA A 419 8.34 -14.44 -10.45
CA ALA A 419 8.32 -15.13 -9.16
C ALA A 419 9.55 -14.73 -8.33
N MET A 420 10.69 -14.61 -9.01
CA MET A 420 11.94 -14.20 -8.41
C MET A 420 11.89 -12.76 -7.88
N SER A 421 11.17 -11.85 -8.54
CA SER A 421 11.08 -10.47 -8.08
C SER A 421 10.26 -10.34 -6.81
N ARG A 422 9.12 -11.05 -6.71
CA ARG A 422 8.33 -11.07 -5.46
C ARG A 422 9.09 -11.75 -4.32
N HIS A 423 9.83 -12.81 -4.62
CA HIS A 423 10.74 -13.43 -3.65
C HIS A 423 11.82 -12.46 -3.18
N LEU A 424 12.44 -11.69 -4.07
CA LEU A 424 13.40 -10.65 -3.69
C LEU A 424 12.73 -9.61 -2.77
N MET A 425 11.51 -9.19 -3.10
CA MET A 425 10.76 -8.22 -2.29
C MET A 425 10.41 -8.75 -0.89
N THR A 426 10.03 -10.03 -0.72
CA THR A 426 9.80 -10.62 0.62
C THR A 426 11.09 -10.66 1.45
N ARG A 427 12.24 -10.93 0.81
CA ARG A 427 13.56 -10.91 1.47
C ARG A 427 13.95 -9.51 1.91
N LEU A 428 13.69 -8.50 1.07
CA LEU A 428 13.89 -7.10 1.42
C LEU A 428 12.98 -6.69 2.59
N LEU A 429 11.71 -7.07 2.60
CA LEU A 429 10.81 -6.82 3.75
C LEU A 429 11.37 -7.37 5.06
N ASN A 430 11.85 -8.61 5.03
CA ASN A 430 12.43 -9.25 6.20
C ASN A 430 13.67 -8.50 6.71
N GLU A 431 14.58 -8.13 5.82
CA GLU A 431 15.80 -7.42 6.18
C GLU A 431 15.51 -6.00 6.68
N MET A 432 14.63 -5.26 6.01
CA MET A 432 14.25 -3.90 6.43
C MET A 432 13.62 -3.93 7.82
N THR A 433 12.72 -4.88 8.07
CA THR A 433 12.08 -5.05 9.39
C THR A 433 13.10 -5.38 10.47
N ARG A 434 14.09 -6.25 10.17
CA ARG A 434 15.20 -6.56 11.08
C ARG A 434 16.04 -5.32 11.44
N MET A 435 16.14 -4.37 10.52
CA MET A 435 16.83 -3.08 10.71
C MET A 435 15.94 -1.99 11.33
N GLY A 436 14.68 -2.31 11.66
CA GLY A 436 13.70 -1.36 12.20
C GLY A 436 13.07 -0.44 11.16
N TRP A 437 13.13 -0.78 9.87
CA TRP A 437 12.47 -0.07 8.79
C TRP A 437 11.19 -0.78 8.36
N HIS A 438 10.09 -0.04 8.34
CA HIS A 438 8.78 -0.58 7.99
C HIS A 438 8.20 0.14 6.78
N VAL A 439 7.55 -0.62 5.89
CA VAL A 439 6.87 -0.03 4.72
C VAL A 439 5.59 0.62 5.20
N ILE A 440 5.46 1.93 4.98
CA ILE A 440 4.30 2.72 5.42
C ILE A 440 3.25 2.86 4.33
N CYS A 441 3.68 2.84 3.06
CA CYS A 441 2.78 2.75 1.92
C CYS A 441 3.54 2.32 0.65
N SER A 442 2.76 1.89 -0.34
CA SER A 442 3.23 1.61 -1.70
C SER A 442 2.45 2.50 -2.66
N ALA A 443 3.14 3.26 -3.50
CA ALA A 443 2.51 4.30 -4.31
C ALA A 443 3.12 4.41 -5.71
N ASP A 444 2.27 4.67 -6.70
CA ASP A 444 2.66 5.19 -8.00
C ASP A 444 2.79 6.72 -7.92
N VAL A 445 4.02 7.21 -8.06
CA VAL A 445 4.34 8.65 -7.93
C VAL A 445 4.79 9.26 -9.25
N SER A 446 5.59 8.52 -10.01
CA SER A 446 6.04 8.92 -11.35
C SER A 446 6.11 7.68 -12.21
N THR A 447 5.41 7.74 -13.34
CA THR A 447 5.40 6.66 -14.33
C THR A 447 5.25 7.29 -15.72
N ASP A 448 6.17 6.97 -16.62
CA ASP A 448 6.04 7.22 -18.06
C ASP A 448 5.58 5.95 -18.79
N PHE A 449 5.22 6.05 -20.07
CA PHE A 449 4.51 5.01 -20.82
C PHE A 449 5.16 4.69 -22.16
N ILE A 450 5.17 3.40 -22.54
CA ILE A 450 5.68 2.95 -23.85
C ILE A 450 4.52 2.81 -24.86
N GLY A 451 4.54 3.60 -25.95
CA GLY A 451 3.65 3.43 -27.13
C GLY A 451 3.04 4.73 -27.70
N ARG A 452 2.58 4.71 -28.96
CA ARG A 452 1.80 5.84 -29.54
C ARG A 452 0.41 5.88 -28.90
N MET A 453 -0.12 7.09 -28.67
CA MET A 453 -1.40 7.43 -27.99
C MET A 453 -2.69 6.72 -28.49
N SER A 454 -2.63 5.79 -29.43
CA SER A 454 -3.80 5.22 -30.10
C SER A 454 -4.25 3.84 -29.61
N ALA A 455 -3.69 3.31 -28.52
CA ALA A 455 -4.13 2.03 -27.96
C ALA A 455 -4.51 2.18 -26.48
N LEU A 456 -5.67 1.63 -26.12
CA LEU A 456 -6.30 1.64 -24.78
C LEU A 456 -5.49 0.90 -23.69
N ILE A 457 -4.24 0.53 -23.95
CA ILE A 457 -3.34 -0.17 -23.03
C ILE A 457 -1.94 0.40 -23.25
N GLN A 458 -1.53 1.32 -22.38
CA GLN A 458 -0.14 1.75 -22.26
C GLN A 458 0.51 0.92 -21.16
N ASP A 459 1.62 0.23 -21.48
CA ASP A 459 2.39 -0.47 -20.47
C ASP A 459 3.20 0.59 -19.69
N PRO A 460 2.95 0.81 -18.38
CA PRO A 460 3.75 1.70 -17.56
C PRO A 460 5.22 1.26 -17.53
N ILE A 461 6.14 2.23 -17.56
CA ILE A 461 7.59 1.99 -17.44
C ILE A 461 7.95 1.65 -16.00
N ASP A 462 7.34 2.35 -15.04
CA ASP A 462 7.58 2.16 -13.62
C ASP A 462 6.44 1.40 -12.94
N VAL A 463 6.75 0.82 -11.78
CA VAL A 463 5.79 0.16 -10.89
C VAL A 463 5.79 0.91 -9.56
N HIS A 464 4.98 0.49 -8.59
CA HIS A 464 4.93 1.18 -7.30
C HIS A 464 6.28 1.23 -6.59
N SER A 465 6.58 2.39 -6.01
CA SER A 465 7.67 2.56 -5.04
C SER A 465 7.16 2.27 -3.63
N TRP A 466 8.02 1.73 -2.77
CA TRP A 466 7.77 1.53 -1.35
C TRP A 466 8.40 2.65 -0.55
N TYR A 467 7.57 3.32 0.25
CA TYR A 467 8.03 4.31 1.21
C TYR A 467 8.16 3.64 2.57
N LEU A 468 9.28 3.87 3.25
CA LEU A 468 9.59 3.26 4.53
C LEU A 468 9.86 4.32 5.58
N ALA A 469 9.50 4.02 6.82
CA ALA A 469 9.79 4.80 8.00
C ALA A 469 10.54 3.95 9.03
N ARG A 470 11.48 4.55 9.75
CA ARG A 470 12.23 3.85 10.80
C ARG A 470 11.47 3.88 12.12
N THR A 471 11.18 2.72 12.68
CA THR A 471 10.56 2.57 13.98
C THR A 471 11.62 2.18 15.00
N GLY A 472 11.61 2.80 16.18
CA GLY A 472 12.59 2.49 17.24
C GLY A 472 12.71 0.98 17.50
N HIS A 473 13.95 0.50 17.64
CA HIS A 473 14.23 -0.85 18.12
C HIS A 473 13.63 -1.00 19.53
N VAL A 474 12.58 -1.81 19.70
CA VAL A 474 12.40 -2.50 20.97
C VAL A 474 13.52 -3.53 21.01
N ALA A 475 14.65 -3.18 21.62
CA ALA A 475 15.65 -4.17 21.99
C ALA A 475 14.92 -5.19 22.88
N GLN A 476 14.77 -6.42 22.39
CA GLN A 476 14.48 -7.55 23.27
C GLN A 476 15.66 -7.66 24.23
N GLN A 477 15.54 -7.04 25.42
CA GLN A 477 16.42 -7.40 26.51
C GLN A 477 16.10 -8.85 26.89
N PRO A 478 17.12 -9.74 26.97
CA PRO A 478 16.90 -11.05 27.55
C PRO A 478 16.43 -10.87 28.99
N ASN A 479 15.30 -11.48 29.33
CA ASN A 479 14.74 -11.52 30.67
C ASN A 479 15.83 -11.78 31.71
N MET A 480 16.23 -10.75 32.46
CA MET A 480 16.91 -10.97 33.73
C MET A 480 15.85 -11.19 34.81
N PRO A 481 15.98 -12.21 35.67
CA PRO A 481 15.04 -12.48 36.73
C PRO A 481 15.05 -11.33 37.77
N CYS A 482 13.87 -10.86 38.16
CA CYS A 482 13.68 -9.95 39.29
C CYS A 482 14.37 -10.50 40.55
N PRO A 483 15.21 -9.72 41.25
CA PRO A 483 15.58 -10.02 42.62
C PRO A 483 14.41 -9.62 43.53
N SER A 484 14.02 -10.58 44.38
CA SER A 484 13.08 -10.43 45.48
C SER A 484 13.49 -9.32 46.47
N SER A 485 12.48 -8.65 47.01
CA SER A 485 12.51 -7.61 48.04
C SER A 485 13.39 -7.93 49.26
N ALA A 486 14.26 -6.98 49.64
CA ALA A 486 14.67 -6.75 51.03
C ALA A 486 15.11 -5.29 51.22
N ALA A 487 14.70 -4.72 52.35
CA ALA A 487 14.83 -3.31 52.74
C ALA A 487 16.28 -2.85 53.01
N GLY A 488 16.54 -1.55 52.82
CA GLY A 488 17.74 -0.88 53.37
C GLY A 488 17.93 0.54 52.83
N PHE A 489 17.98 1.53 53.74
CA PHE A 489 18.23 2.96 53.49
C PHE A 489 19.55 3.23 52.75
N GLY A 490 19.56 4.25 51.86
CA GLY A 490 20.78 4.85 51.32
C GLY A 490 20.51 6.01 50.36
N MET A 491 21.08 7.19 50.63
CA MET A 491 20.92 8.43 49.87
C MET A 491 21.57 8.42 48.47
N ALA A 492 20.90 9.14 47.56
CA ALA A 492 21.38 9.96 46.44
C ALA A 492 22.42 9.40 45.44
N PHE A 493 22.07 9.40 44.15
CA PHE A 493 22.77 10.13 43.08
C PHE A 493 21.79 10.36 41.91
N ALA A 494 21.65 11.60 41.45
CA ALA A 494 20.88 11.95 40.27
C ALA A 494 21.66 11.58 39.00
N SER A 495 21.06 10.75 38.14
CA SER A 495 21.56 10.48 36.79
C SER A 495 21.07 11.56 35.81
N PRO A 496 21.84 11.88 34.74
CA PRO A 496 21.43 12.87 33.75
C PRO A 496 20.23 12.36 32.93
N PRO A 497 19.40 13.25 32.33
CA PRO A 497 18.26 12.83 31.55
C PRO A 497 18.72 12.03 30.33
N GLY A 498 18.45 10.73 30.35
CA GLY A 498 18.60 9.86 29.20
C GLY A 498 17.65 10.32 28.10
N THR A 499 18.17 10.52 26.89
CA THR A 499 17.38 10.73 25.69
C THR A 499 16.45 9.53 25.52
N VAL A 500 15.16 9.73 25.79
CA VAL A 500 14.13 8.76 25.46
C VAL A 500 14.18 8.54 23.95
N PRO A 501 14.36 7.30 23.45
CA PRO A 501 14.31 7.04 22.02
C PRO A 501 12.93 7.47 21.50
N PRO A 502 12.85 8.12 20.31
CA PRO A 502 11.59 8.55 19.76
C PRO A 502 10.65 7.34 19.57
N PRO A 503 9.32 7.55 19.72
CA PRO A 503 8.35 6.48 19.56
C PRO A 503 8.43 5.87 18.17
N SER A 504 8.17 4.57 18.10
CA SER A 504 8.08 3.78 16.88
C SER A 504 6.93 4.29 15.99
N TYR A 505 6.97 4.10 14.66
CA TYR A 505 5.86 4.50 13.78
C TYR A 505 4.54 3.82 14.20
N ASN A 506 4.59 2.56 14.64
CA ASN A 506 3.41 1.85 15.14
C ASN A 506 2.94 2.40 16.51
N GLU A 507 3.85 2.88 17.36
CA GLU A 507 3.49 3.55 18.62
C GLU A 507 2.86 4.91 18.35
N ALA A 508 3.42 5.69 17.43
CA ALA A 508 2.79 6.90 16.90
C ALA A 508 1.45 6.58 16.20
N MET A 509 1.27 5.34 15.72
CA MET A 509 0.00 4.88 15.18
C MET A 509 -1.04 4.51 16.27
N SER A 510 -0.60 4.07 17.45
CA SER A 510 -1.46 3.61 18.54
C SER A 510 -1.72 4.66 19.63
N GLU A 511 -0.87 5.68 19.75
CA GLU A 511 -1.04 6.74 20.74
C GLU A 511 -2.00 7.83 20.24
N LYS A 512 -3.31 7.60 20.47
CA LYS A 512 -4.24 8.56 21.11
C LYS A 512 -5.65 8.01 21.29
#